data_AF-A0A158L378-F1
#
_entry.id   AF-A0A158L378-F1
#
_cell.length_a   1.000
_cell.length_b   1.000
_cell.length_c   1.000
_cell.angle_alpha   90.00
_cell.angle_beta   90.00
_cell.angle_gamma   90.00
#
_symmetry.space_group_name_H-M   'P 1'
#
loop_
_entity.id
_entity.type
_entity.pdbx_description
1 polymer ?
#
loop_
_entity_poly.entity_id
_entity_poly.type
_entity_poly.pdbx_seq_one_letter_code
_entity_poly.pdbx_strand_id
1 'polypeptide(L)'
;MRDLIVELKQLRLHGMAAGWAELLEQGNVEVASSQWLLERLLQAESADRAVRSVSHQMSAAKFPVHRDIVGFDFDGSPVDRQLVMQLASMTFTEGAHNLVLVGGPGLET
;
A
#
# COMPACT_ATOMS: atom_id res chain seq x y z
N MET A 1 -14.14 19.81 -1.81
CA MET A 1 -13.00 20.62 -2.26
C MET A 1 -11.76 19.92 -1.75
N ARG A 2 -10.85 19.53 -2.64
CA ARG A 2 -9.69 18.70 -2.31
C ARG A 2 -8.66 19.55 -1.57
N ASP A 3 -8.18 19.08 -0.42
CA ASP A 3 -7.25 19.85 0.43
C ASP A 3 -5.80 19.48 0.09
N LEU A 4 -5.19 20.27 -0.78
CA LEU A 4 -3.84 20.00 -1.30
C LEU A 4 -2.77 20.07 -0.22
N ILE A 5 -2.98 20.89 0.82
CA ILE A 5 -2.03 21.00 1.93
C ILE A 5 -1.99 19.67 2.70
N VAL A 6 -3.14 19.03 2.88
CA VAL A 6 -3.22 17.73 3.55
C VAL A 6 -2.57 16.64 2.71
N GLU A 7 -2.85 16.58 1.40
CA GLU A 7 -2.24 15.57 0.50
C GLU A 7 -0.71 15.72 0.42
N LEU A 8 -0.19 16.95 0.30
CA LEU A 8 1.25 17.21 0.32
C LEU A 8 1.89 16.74 1.63
N LYS A 9 1.24 16.98 2.79
CA LYS A 9 1.73 16.49 4.08
C LYS A 9 1.72 14.97 4.18
N GLN A 10 0.72 14.29 3.63
CA GLN A 10 0.66 12.82 3.59
C GLN A 10 1.80 12.23 2.75
N LEU A 11 2.21 12.92 1.69
CA LEU A 11 3.39 12.57 0.89
C LEU A 11 4.72 13.03 1.51
N ARG A 12 4.70 13.58 2.73
CA ARG A 12 5.86 14.16 3.45
C ARG A 12 6.51 15.35 2.74
N LEU A 13 5.79 16.03 1.83
CA LEU A 13 6.22 17.21 1.10
C LEU A 13 5.93 18.50 1.91
N HIS A 14 6.45 18.57 3.13
CA HIS A 14 6.12 19.63 4.09
C HIS A 14 6.51 21.04 3.61
N GLY A 15 7.63 21.19 2.91
CA GLY A 15 8.04 22.48 2.34
C GLY A 15 7.12 22.97 1.23
N MET A 16 6.65 22.07 0.36
CA MET A 16 5.68 22.40 -0.68
C MET A 16 4.32 22.78 -0.07
N ALA A 17 3.92 22.10 1.00
CA ALA A 17 2.68 22.42 1.72
C ALA A 17 2.72 23.83 2.34
N ALA A 18 3.87 24.25 2.89
CA ALA A 18 4.05 25.59 3.43
C ALA A 18 4.04 26.65 2.32
N GLY A 19 4.81 26.44 1.24
CA GLY A 19 4.83 27.38 0.10
C GLY A 19 3.47 27.51 -0.60
N TRP A 20 2.71 26.42 -0.70
CA TRP A 20 1.35 26.46 -1.24
C TRP A 20 0.39 27.26 -0.35
N ALA A 21 0.52 27.16 0.97
CA ALA A 21 -0.29 27.94 1.90
C ALA A 21 0.00 29.45 1.79
N GLU A 22 1.28 29.84 1.72
CA GLU A 22 1.69 31.24 1.52
C GLU A 22 1.14 31.80 0.19
N LEU A 23 1.20 31.02 -0.89
CA LEU A 23 0.67 31.40 -2.20
C LEU A 23 -0.86 31.58 -2.21
N LEU A 24 -1.58 30.77 -1.43
CA LEU A 24 -3.03 30.94 -1.24
C LEU A 24 -3.37 32.21 -0.46
N GLU A 25 -2.60 32.53 0.60
CA GLU A 25 -2.77 33.75 1.38
C GLU A 25 -2.50 35.03 0.58
N GLN A 26 -1.59 34.96 -0.40
CA GLN A 26 -1.29 36.06 -1.32
C GLN A 26 -2.40 36.32 -2.34
N GLY A 27 -3.40 35.42 -2.47
CA GLY A 27 -4.59 35.65 -3.30
C GLY A 27 -4.30 35.79 -4.80
N ASN A 28 -3.19 35.22 -5.29
CA ASN A 28 -2.80 35.34 -6.70
C ASN A 28 -3.70 34.45 -7.59
N VAL A 29 -4.34 35.06 -8.60
CA VAL A 29 -5.23 34.38 -9.56
C VAL A 29 -4.50 33.27 -10.33
N GLU A 30 -3.19 33.39 -10.53
CA GLU A 30 -2.36 32.37 -11.18
C GLU A 30 -2.20 31.10 -10.33
N VAL A 31 -2.32 31.20 -9.00
CA VAL A 31 -2.25 30.05 -8.09
C VAL A 31 -3.52 29.22 -8.23
N ALA A 32 -4.68 29.89 -8.32
CA ALA A 32 -5.95 29.22 -8.57
C ALA A 32 -5.97 28.51 -9.93
N SER A 33 -5.39 29.10 -10.97
CA SER A 33 -5.29 28.47 -12.29
C SER A 33 -4.23 27.37 -12.37
N SER A 34 -3.28 27.31 -11.43
CA SER A 34 -2.26 26.25 -11.34
C SER A 34 -2.68 25.08 -10.43
N GLN A 35 -3.80 25.21 -9.72
CA GLN A 35 -4.30 24.18 -8.78
C GLN A 35 -4.51 22.82 -9.45
N TRP A 36 -5.13 22.79 -10.63
CA TRP A 36 -5.39 21.56 -11.37
C TRP A 36 -4.12 20.80 -11.75
N LEU A 37 -3.01 21.52 -12.00
CA LEU A 37 -1.73 20.94 -12.35
C LEU A 37 -1.15 20.21 -11.14
N LEU A 38 -1.18 20.86 -9.98
CA LEU A 38 -0.70 20.27 -8.74
C LEU A 38 -1.52 19.04 -8.34
N GLU A 39 -2.85 19.09 -8.50
CA GLU A 39 -3.74 17.93 -8.31
C GLU A 39 -3.34 16.73 -9.18
N ARG A 40 -3.03 16.98 -10.46
CA ARG A 40 -2.64 15.92 -11.39
C ARG A 40 -1.29 15.31 -11.05
N LEU A 41 -0.32 16.13 -10.61
CA LEU A 41 0.98 15.65 -10.16
C LEU A 41 0.87 14.81 -8.88
N LEU A 42 0.10 15.28 -7.90
CA LEU A 42 -0.17 14.54 -6.65
C LEU A 42 -0.81 13.17 -6.93
N GLN A 43 -1.77 13.11 -7.84
CA GLN A 43 -2.40 11.85 -8.23
C GLN A 43 -1.42 10.88 -8.88
N ALA A 44 -0.53 11.37 -9.77
CA ALA A 44 0.48 10.55 -10.41
C ALA A 44 1.49 10.00 -9.39
N GLU A 45 1.98 10.84 -8.47
CA GLU A 45 2.92 10.45 -7.42
C GLU A 45 2.31 9.42 -6.47
N SER A 46 1.05 9.62 -6.06
CA SER A 46 0.36 8.64 -5.20
C SER A 46 0.20 7.29 -5.87
N ALA A 47 -0.04 7.25 -7.18
CA ALA A 47 -0.16 6.01 -7.94
C ALA A 47 1.19 5.29 -8.06
N ASP A 48 2.26 6.00 -8.42
CA ASP A 48 3.61 5.44 -8.51
C ASP A 48 4.09 4.90 -7.16
N ARG A 49 3.85 5.64 -6.07
CA ARG A 49 4.22 5.22 -4.72
C ARG A 49 3.49 3.96 -4.27
N ALA A 50 2.21 3.81 -4.62
CA ALA A 50 1.46 2.59 -4.33
C ALA A 50 2.07 1.37 -5.06
N VAL A 51 2.39 1.52 -6.35
CA VAL A 51 3.04 0.47 -7.15
C VAL A 51 4.42 0.12 -6.58
N ARG A 52 5.23 1.12 -6.22
CA ARG A 52 6.55 0.90 -5.60
C ARG A 52 6.43 0.22 -4.24
N SER A 53 5.45 0.59 -3.42
CA SER A 53 5.23 -0.05 -2.12
C SER A 53 4.92 -1.53 -2.26
N VAL A 54 4.02 -1.90 -3.19
CA VAL A 54 3.68 -3.30 -3.48
C VAL A 54 4.90 -4.04 -4.02
N SER A 55 5.61 -3.46 -5.00
CA SER A 55 6.82 -4.07 -5.57
C SER A 55 7.92 -4.28 -4.52
N HIS A 56 8.09 -3.33 -3.60
CA HIS A 56 9.04 -3.43 -2.50
C HIS A 56 8.62 -4.50 -1.50
N GLN A 57 7.35 -4.59 -1.13
CA GLN A 57 6.83 -5.65 -0.25
C GLN A 57 7.03 -7.04 -0.88
N MET A 58 6.70 -7.19 -2.16
CA MET A 58 6.90 -8.44 -2.90
C MET A 58 8.38 -8.82 -3.00
N SER A 59 9.26 -7.84 -3.24
CA SER A 59 10.71 -8.05 -3.31
C SER A 59 11.32 -8.37 -1.95
N ALA A 60 10.87 -7.69 -0.88
CA ALA A 60 11.34 -7.89 0.49
C ALA A 60 10.90 -9.24 1.05
N ALA A 61 9.72 -9.74 0.65
CA ALA A 61 9.22 -11.03 1.07
C ALA A 61 10.04 -12.22 0.53
N LYS A 62 10.97 -11.98 -0.42
CA LYS A 62 11.92 -12.97 -0.96
C LYS A 62 11.31 -14.36 -1.23
N PHE A 63 10.04 -14.44 -1.63
CA PHE A 63 9.36 -15.72 -1.78
C PHE A 63 10.17 -16.61 -2.75
N PRO A 64 10.79 -17.72 -2.27
CA PRO A 64 11.79 -18.45 -3.05
C PRO A 64 11.23 -19.11 -4.32
N VAL A 65 9.91 -19.29 -4.39
CA VAL A 65 9.15 -19.79 -5.54
C VAL A 65 7.73 -19.24 -5.43
N HIS A 66 7.13 -18.74 -6.51
CA HIS A 66 5.68 -18.50 -6.57
C HIS A 66 4.95 -19.85 -6.45
N ARG A 67 4.69 -20.30 -5.23
CA ARG A 67 3.70 -21.34 -4.96
C ARG A 67 2.37 -20.64 -4.73
N ASP A 68 1.48 -20.76 -5.70
CA ASP A 68 0.10 -20.40 -5.51
C ASP A 68 -0.61 -21.48 -4.69
N ILE A 69 -1.68 -21.10 -4.00
CA ILE A 69 -2.56 -22.05 -3.31
C ILE A 69 -3.28 -22.96 -4.32
N VAL A 70 -3.44 -22.50 -5.57
CA VAL A 70 -4.15 -23.22 -6.64
C VAL A 70 -3.35 -24.44 -7.11
N GLY A 71 -2.02 -24.36 -7.15
CA GLY A 71 -1.12 -25.45 -7.53
C GLY A 71 -0.57 -26.27 -6.37
N PHE A 72 -1.02 -26.03 -5.13
CA PHE A 72 -0.59 -26.80 -3.97
C PHE A 72 -1.30 -28.15 -3.90
N ASP A 73 -0.53 -29.24 -3.91
CA ASP A 73 -1.06 -30.59 -3.70
C ASP A 73 -1.29 -30.86 -2.21
N PHE A 74 -2.57 -30.92 -1.83
CA PHE A 74 -2.99 -31.20 -0.46
C PHE A 74 -3.10 -32.71 -0.16
N ASP A 75 -3.11 -33.58 -1.18
CA ASP A 75 -3.34 -35.01 -1.01
C ASP A 75 -2.19 -35.70 -0.25
N GLY A 76 -0.96 -35.21 -0.47
CA GLY A 76 0.26 -35.66 0.22
C GLY A 76 0.71 -34.80 1.40
N SER A 77 -0.05 -33.80 1.82
CA SER A 77 0.37 -32.82 2.82
C SER A 77 -0.33 -33.03 4.17
N PRO A 78 0.36 -32.89 5.31
CA PRO A 78 -0.28 -32.94 6.63
C PRO A 78 -1.11 -31.66 6.95
N VAL A 79 -1.27 -30.77 5.97
CA VAL A 79 -1.88 -29.45 6.13
C VAL A 79 -3.40 -29.51 5.90
N ASP A 80 -4.18 -28.93 6.81
CA ASP A 80 -5.63 -28.83 6.68
C ASP A 80 -6.02 -27.85 5.56
N ARG A 81 -6.53 -28.40 4.45
CA ARG A 81 -6.97 -27.63 3.28
C ARG A 81 -8.09 -26.64 3.62
N GLN A 82 -9.04 -27.01 4.50
CA GLN A 82 -10.16 -26.15 4.83
C GLN A 82 -9.69 -24.91 5.61
N LEU A 83 -8.78 -25.11 6.56
CA LEU A 83 -8.16 -24.02 7.31
C LEU A 83 -7.36 -23.09 6.37
N VAL A 84 -6.56 -23.65 5.46
CA VAL A 84 -5.78 -22.85 4.49
C VAL A 84 -6.69 -22.01 3.59
N MET A 85 -7.77 -22.59 3.07
CA MET A 85 -8.73 -21.85 2.23
C MET A 85 -9.47 -20.77 3.01
N GLN A 86 -9.80 -21.02 4.28
CA GLN A 86 -10.39 -20.01 5.17
C GLN A 86 -9.41 -18.86 5.42
N LEU A 87 -8.12 -19.13 5.67
CA LEU A 87 -7.11 -18.08 5.83
C LEU A 87 -6.88 -17.31 4.52
N ALA A 88 -6.89 -18.00 3.37
CA ALA A 88 -6.75 -17.38 2.05
C ALA A 88 -7.90 -16.41 1.72
N SER A 89 -9.09 -16.62 2.28
CA SER A 89 -10.23 -15.72 2.13
C SER A 89 -10.08 -14.37 2.86
N MET A 90 -9.04 -14.24 3.71
CA MET A 90 -8.75 -13.04 4.50
C MET A 90 -9.86 -12.58 5.47
N THR A 91 -10.94 -13.33 5.65
CA THR A 91 -12.07 -12.98 6.53
C THR A 91 -11.66 -12.80 8.00
N PHE A 92 -10.53 -13.38 8.41
CA PHE A 92 -9.96 -13.17 9.74
C PHE A 92 -9.58 -11.71 10.01
N THR A 93 -9.28 -10.92 8.97
CA THR A 93 -8.92 -9.50 9.10
C THR A 93 -10.13 -8.64 9.49
N GLU A 94 -11.34 -9.03 9.08
CA GLU A 94 -12.59 -8.32 9.43
C GLU A 94 -12.91 -8.46 10.92
N GLY A 95 -12.62 -9.63 11.50
CA GLY A 95 -12.79 -9.91 12.93
C GLY A 95 -11.60 -9.51 13.80
N ALA A 96 -10.56 -8.89 13.22
CA ALA A 96 -9.28 -8.57 13.89
C ALA A 96 -8.67 -9.79 14.62
N HIS A 97 -8.81 -10.98 14.03
CA HIS A 97 -8.23 -12.21 14.59
C HIS A 97 -6.74 -12.28 14.26
N ASN A 98 -5.93 -12.74 15.22
CA ASN A 98 -4.49 -12.87 15.03
C ASN A 98 -4.15 -14.13 14.23
N LEU A 99 -3.26 -13.98 13.23
CA LEU A 99 -2.66 -15.09 12.51
C LEU A 99 -1.22 -15.29 13.02
N VAL A 100 -0.91 -16.48 13.52
CA VAL A 100 0.44 -16.85 13.97
C VAL A 100 0.98 -17.93 13.04
N LEU A 101 2.08 -17.63 12.37
CA LEU A 101 2.80 -18.58 11.53
C LEU A 101 3.96 -19.17 12.33
N VAL A 102 3.98 -20.50 12.48
CA VAL A 102 5.04 -21.22 13.21
C VAL A 102 5.70 -22.22 12.26
N GLY A 103 7.00 -22.06 12.04
CA GLY A 103 7.82 -22.95 11.22
C GLY A 103 9.19 -23.17 11.85
N GLY A 104 9.84 -24.29 11.50
CA GLY A 104 11.22 -24.56 11.92
C GLY A 104 12.19 -23.53 11.29
N PRO A 105 13.32 -23.20 11.96
CA PRO A 105 14.28 -22.24 11.43
C PRO A 105 14.84 -22.72 10.08
N GLY A 106 14.57 -21.96 9.02
CA GLY A 106 14.97 -22.28 7.64
C GLY A 106 13.88 -22.13 6.58
N LEU A 107 12.62 -21.85 6.97
CA LEU A 107 11.57 -21.40 6.05
C LEU A 107 11.26 -19.94 6.40
N GLU A 108 11.83 -19.04 5.59
CA GLU A 108 11.70 -17.60 5.73
C GLU A 108 10.21 -17.24 5.81
N THR A 109 9.83 -16.69 6.96
CA THR A 109 8.47 -16.30 7.35
C THR A 109 8.20 -14.86 6.95
#